data_AF-A0A9C9GA77-F1
#
_entry.id   AF-A0A9C9GA77-F1
#
_cell.length_a   1.000
_cell.length_b   1.000
_cell.length_c   1.000
_cell.angle_alpha   90.00
_cell.angle_beta   90.00
_cell.angle_gamma   90.00
#
_symmetry.space_group_name_H-M   'P 1'
#
loop_
_entity.id
_entity.type
_entity.pdbx_description
1 polymer ?
#
loop_
_entity_poly.entity_id
_entity_poly.type
_entity_poly.pdbx_seq_one_letter_code
_entity_poly.pdbx_strand_id
1 'polypeptide(L)'
;PSDCSLSLWELRCILDCLQQMFPNGKTPESNMQSLEDQAIIRQAVLFINLAHDPMEKLTRNGMHLVSERIDPLSYGGQWENLAVSFEMIAASSWGEVLTFRYSGHAALLDCLCDYFAWLPVTSGKVPPPVPCFSFSSSRGAIIARRLEALINEIGEFLYCNFWRKHARYALRIGQTYYVLQCEHDVPRHHELESHAALLNYLGRPQVAFSPIRMDSQMLDDSPLGLILEQNRKDVLQMFYQVRGGRAQVYILDERGSLFHQRVAFHDRHTLLGQFQKFLDNMRHRLRNMNVPYSLQEDEDFLYYQISHDSQDQYVLEPVKITTYSGTHRYMDVQVIGHLEDEQHGSFSIFCGNREFSALEYGNKLFGKVAEHITKKRQSGSNYPIYITDIDVNPTLLINENPEGLQSVHFLNYKKRIESLLNEALQNGKKD
;
A
#
# COMPACT_ATOMS: atom_id res chain seq x y z
N PRO A 1 -43.98 14.45 0.29
CA PRO A 1 -43.64 15.47 1.31
C PRO A 1 -43.30 16.79 0.63
N SER A 2 -43.73 17.94 1.17
CA SER A 2 -43.47 19.27 0.59
C SER A 2 -41.98 19.61 0.49
N ASP A 3 -41.13 18.93 1.28
CA ASP A 3 -39.68 19.15 1.36
C ASP A 3 -38.88 18.06 0.64
N CYS A 4 -39.53 17.29 -0.25
CA CYS A 4 -38.87 16.22 -1.01
C CYS A 4 -38.10 16.81 -2.20
N SER A 5 -36.78 16.82 -2.13
CA SER A 5 -35.90 17.28 -3.20
C SER A 5 -35.78 16.31 -4.39
N LEU A 6 -36.30 15.08 -4.26
CA LEU A 6 -36.33 14.12 -5.36
C LEU A 6 -37.25 14.59 -6.48
N SER A 7 -36.78 14.45 -7.72
CA SER A 7 -37.65 14.56 -8.89
C SER A 7 -38.68 13.41 -8.92
N LEU A 8 -39.82 13.63 -9.58
CA LEU A 8 -40.84 12.59 -9.77
C LEU A 8 -40.28 11.34 -10.47
N TRP A 9 -39.31 11.53 -11.37
CA TRP A 9 -38.67 10.43 -12.07
C TRP A 9 -37.73 9.63 -11.16
N GLU A 10 -36.88 10.29 -10.36
CA GLU A 10 -36.04 9.61 -9.37
C GLU A 10 -36.90 8.83 -8.36
N LEU A 11 -37.97 9.46 -7.85
CA LEU A 11 -38.89 8.81 -6.92
C LEU A 11 -39.48 7.52 -7.51
N ARG A 12 -39.91 7.56 -8.77
CA ARG A 12 -40.44 6.38 -9.47
C ARG A 12 -39.37 5.29 -9.59
N CYS A 13 -38.16 5.63 -10.04
CA CYS A 13 -37.07 4.67 -10.16
C CYS A 13 -36.72 4.02 -8.81
N ILE A 14 -36.69 4.81 -7.73
CA ILE A 14 -36.43 4.30 -6.37
C ILE A 14 -37.54 3.33 -5.95
N LEU A 15 -38.81 3.67 -6.17
CA LEU A 15 -39.94 2.79 -5.84
C LEU A 15 -39.89 1.48 -6.64
N ASP A 16 -39.55 1.54 -7.93
CA ASP A 16 -39.39 0.35 -8.77
C ASP A 16 -38.25 -0.54 -8.25
N CYS A 17 -37.10 0.05 -7.87
CA CYS A 17 -35.99 -0.67 -7.24
C CYS A 17 -36.37 -1.29 -5.90
N LEU A 18 -37.08 -0.55 -5.04
CA LEU A 18 -37.54 -1.08 -3.75
C LEU A 18 -38.51 -2.23 -3.94
N GLN A 19 -39.42 -2.16 -4.91
CA GLN A 19 -40.35 -3.25 -5.21
C GLN A 19 -39.61 -4.47 -5.80
N GLN A 20 -38.53 -4.27 -6.54
CA GLN A 20 -37.70 -5.36 -7.04
C GLN A 20 -36.90 -6.03 -5.90
N MET A 21 -36.29 -5.24 -5.02
CA MET A 21 -35.44 -5.73 -3.94
C MET A 21 -36.26 -6.30 -2.78
N PHE A 22 -37.34 -5.63 -2.40
CA PHE A 22 -38.21 -5.99 -1.28
C PHE A 22 -39.67 -6.10 -1.77
N PRO A 23 -40.00 -7.18 -2.52
CA PRO A 23 -41.31 -7.30 -3.17
C PRO A 23 -42.44 -7.28 -2.15
N ASN A 24 -43.33 -6.29 -2.27
CA ASN A 24 -44.43 -6.03 -1.34
C ASN A 24 -43.95 -5.80 0.12
N GLY A 25 -42.73 -5.26 0.29
CA GLY A 25 -42.12 -5.03 1.60
C GLY A 25 -41.65 -6.30 2.30
N LYS A 26 -41.57 -7.44 1.60
CA LYS A 26 -41.05 -8.69 2.18
C LYS A 26 -39.54 -8.60 2.36
N THR A 27 -39.07 -9.00 3.53
CA THR A 27 -37.66 -9.19 3.87
C THR A 27 -37.31 -10.68 3.91
N PRO A 28 -36.03 -11.06 3.90
CA PRO A 28 -35.62 -12.44 4.15
C PRO A 28 -36.25 -12.99 5.44
N GLU A 29 -36.70 -14.25 5.41
CA GLU A 29 -37.36 -14.88 6.56
C GLU A 29 -36.43 -14.97 7.78
N SER A 30 -36.89 -14.49 8.93
CA SER A 30 -36.22 -14.71 10.22
C SER A 30 -36.76 -15.99 10.86
N ASN A 31 -35.88 -16.83 11.40
CA ASN A 31 -36.27 -18.01 12.17
C ASN A 31 -35.71 -17.93 13.59
N MET A 32 -36.31 -18.68 14.53
CA MET A 32 -35.93 -18.61 15.95
C MET A 32 -34.44 -18.95 16.18
N GLN A 33 -33.87 -19.84 15.35
CA GLN A 33 -32.44 -20.17 15.37
C GLN A 33 -31.54 -18.98 15.02
N SER A 34 -31.99 -18.08 14.13
CA SER A 34 -31.22 -16.89 13.74
C SER A 34 -31.06 -15.88 14.88
N LEU A 35 -31.90 -15.97 15.91
CA LEU A 35 -31.83 -15.10 17.10
C LEU A 35 -30.83 -15.61 18.14
N GLU A 36 -30.33 -16.83 18.01
CA GLU A 36 -29.28 -17.39 18.89
C GLU A 36 -27.89 -16.90 18.51
N ASP A 37 -27.70 -16.50 17.24
CA ASP A 37 -26.47 -15.96 16.69
C ASP A 37 -26.48 -14.43 16.60
N GLN A 38 -25.29 -13.83 16.42
CA GLN A 38 -25.15 -12.41 16.13
C GLN A 38 -25.91 -12.03 14.85
N ALA A 39 -26.58 -10.87 14.87
CA ALA A 39 -27.28 -10.32 13.72
C ALA A 39 -26.29 -10.08 12.56
N ILE A 40 -26.67 -10.54 11.35
CA ILE A 40 -25.91 -10.30 10.10
C ILE A 40 -26.83 -9.69 9.05
N ILE A 41 -26.27 -8.94 8.10
CA ILE A 41 -27.04 -8.48 6.93
C ILE A 41 -27.30 -9.68 6.01
N ARG A 42 -28.57 -9.88 5.63
CA ARG A 42 -28.97 -10.89 4.63
C ARG A 42 -29.22 -10.31 3.26
N GLN A 43 -29.63 -9.05 3.22
CA GLN A 43 -29.92 -8.33 2.00
C GLN A 43 -29.67 -6.84 2.22
N ALA A 44 -29.01 -6.18 1.28
CA ALA A 44 -28.83 -4.74 1.31
C ALA A 44 -29.00 -4.14 -0.10
N VAL A 45 -29.29 -2.85 -0.14
CA VAL A 45 -29.30 -2.04 -1.35
C VAL A 45 -28.70 -0.68 -1.02
N LEU A 46 -27.94 -0.12 -1.96
CA LEU A 46 -27.29 1.18 -1.81
C LEU A 46 -27.80 2.15 -2.87
N PHE A 47 -28.39 3.26 -2.43
CA PHE A 47 -28.72 4.39 -3.28
C PHE A 47 -27.63 5.45 -3.16
N ILE A 48 -27.21 6.02 -4.28
CA ILE A 48 -26.08 6.95 -4.36
C ILE A 48 -26.56 8.27 -4.95
N ASN A 49 -26.20 9.36 -4.29
CA ASN A 49 -26.51 10.73 -4.68
C ASN A 49 -28.01 11.01 -4.79
N LEU A 50 -28.85 10.49 -3.87
CA LEU A 50 -30.29 10.76 -3.90
C LEU A 50 -30.58 12.27 -3.89
N ALA A 51 -31.36 12.73 -4.87
CA ALA A 51 -31.76 14.13 -5.04
C ALA A 51 -30.58 15.12 -5.19
N HIS A 52 -29.40 14.65 -5.56
CA HIS A 52 -28.22 15.47 -5.69
C HIS A 52 -27.44 15.11 -6.96
N ASP A 53 -27.40 16.01 -7.95
CA ASP A 53 -26.51 15.83 -9.10
C ASP A 53 -25.12 16.38 -8.76
N PRO A 54 -24.08 15.53 -8.61
CA PRO A 54 -22.73 15.99 -8.29
C PRO A 54 -22.15 16.93 -9.37
N MET A 55 -22.72 16.91 -10.59
CA MET A 55 -22.26 17.70 -11.73
C MET A 55 -23.16 18.90 -12.04
N GLU A 56 -24.16 19.20 -11.21
CA GLU A 56 -25.20 20.18 -11.53
C GLU A 56 -24.64 21.54 -12.00
N LYS A 57 -23.60 22.04 -11.31
CA LYS A 57 -22.94 23.31 -11.64
C LYS A 57 -22.26 23.29 -13.02
N LEU A 58 -21.64 22.17 -13.38
CA LEU A 58 -20.95 22.00 -14.66
C LEU A 58 -21.95 21.84 -15.81
N THR A 59 -22.99 21.03 -15.60
CA THR A 59 -24.08 20.82 -16.55
C THR A 59 -24.83 22.12 -16.84
N ARG A 60 -25.16 22.92 -15.80
CA ARG A 60 -25.84 24.23 -15.96
C ARG A 60 -25.00 25.23 -16.78
N ASN A 61 -23.68 25.12 -16.73
CA ASN A 61 -22.77 25.99 -17.48
C ASN A 61 -22.43 25.46 -18.89
N GLY A 62 -23.05 24.36 -19.34
CA GLY A 62 -22.77 23.75 -20.64
C GLY A 62 -21.37 23.17 -20.79
N MET A 63 -20.67 22.95 -19.68
CA MET A 63 -19.30 22.45 -19.69
C MET A 63 -19.30 20.92 -19.69
N HIS A 64 -18.71 20.34 -20.73
CA HIS A 64 -18.44 18.90 -20.80
C HIS A 64 -16.96 18.67 -20.51
N LEU A 65 -16.65 17.95 -19.43
CA LEU A 65 -15.29 17.52 -19.13
C LEU A 65 -14.84 16.51 -20.19
N VAL A 66 -13.82 16.89 -20.96
CA VAL A 66 -13.09 16.00 -21.86
C VAL A 66 -11.85 15.54 -21.11
N SER A 67 -11.86 14.29 -20.67
CA SER A 67 -10.76 13.67 -19.93
C SER A 67 -10.75 12.18 -20.21
N GLU A 68 -9.56 11.60 -20.36
CA GLU A 68 -9.38 10.14 -20.44
C GLU A 68 -9.68 9.48 -19.09
N ARG A 69 -9.62 10.24 -17.99
CA ARG A 69 -9.98 9.79 -16.65
C ARG A 69 -11.50 9.79 -16.45
N ILE A 70 -12.09 8.61 -16.52
CA ILE A 70 -13.53 8.38 -16.47
C ILE A 70 -14.03 7.67 -15.20
N ASP A 71 -13.13 7.32 -14.27
CA ASP A 71 -13.51 6.68 -12.99
C ASP A 71 -14.38 7.64 -12.16
N PRO A 72 -15.64 7.27 -11.80
CA PRO A 72 -16.49 8.08 -10.95
C PRO A 72 -15.89 8.48 -9.61
N LEU A 73 -14.98 7.69 -9.04
CA LEU A 73 -14.36 8.02 -7.75
C LEU A 73 -13.22 9.04 -7.89
N SER A 74 -12.73 9.29 -9.09
CA SER A 74 -11.58 10.15 -9.38
C SER A 74 -11.74 10.80 -10.76
N TYR A 75 -12.86 11.48 -11.00
CA TYR A 75 -13.32 11.87 -12.32
C TYR A 75 -12.63 13.12 -12.87
N GLY A 76 -12.31 13.10 -14.16
CA GLY A 76 -11.82 14.28 -14.87
C GLY A 76 -10.40 14.72 -14.47
N GLY A 77 -9.97 15.86 -15.02
CA GLY A 77 -8.64 16.43 -14.75
C GLY A 77 -8.47 16.96 -13.32
N GLN A 78 -9.57 17.28 -12.64
CA GLN A 78 -9.56 17.76 -11.24
C GLN A 78 -9.67 16.63 -10.20
N TRP A 79 -9.83 15.38 -10.65
CA TRP A 79 -10.00 14.21 -9.79
C TRP A 79 -11.18 14.40 -8.82
N GLU A 80 -12.36 14.67 -9.37
CA GLU A 80 -13.56 14.88 -8.56
C GLU A 80 -14.19 13.55 -8.19
N ASN A 81 -14.61 13.39 -6.93
CA ASN A 81 -15.45 12.25 -6.55
C ASN A 81 -16.91 12.55 -6.93
N LEU A 82 -17.48 11.74 -7.81
CA LEU A 82 -18.88 11.85 -8.23
C LEU A 82 -19.84 11.09 -7.32
N ALA A 83 -19.38 10.27 -6.38
CA ALA A 83 -20.22 9.56 -5.42
C ALA A 83 -20.12 10.23 -4.04
N VAL A 84 -21.06 11.11 -3.71
CA VAL A 84 -20.94 12.06 -2.59
C VAL A 84 -21.95 11.84 -1.45
N SER A 85 -23.04 11.12 -1.70
CA SER A 85 -23.96 10.67 -0.63
C SER A 85 -24.41 9.24 -0.86
N PHE A 86 -24.71 8.56 0.25
CA PHE A 86 -25.02 7.14 0.25
C PHE A 86 -26.17 6.87 1.21
N GLU A 87 -27.22 6.22 0.72
CA GLU A 87 -28.36 5.79 1.50
C GLU A 87 -28.51 4.26 1.37
N MET A 88 -28.26 3.55 2.47
CA MET A 88 -28.33 2.08 2.50
C MET A 88 -29.60 1.62 3.19
N ILE A 89 -30.29 0.63 2.60
CA ILE A 89 -31.37 -0.11 3.24
C ILE A 89 -30.92 -1.56 3.37
N ALA A 90 -30.96 -2.10 4.58
CA ALA A 90 -30.52 -3.47 4.87
C ALA A 90 -31.58 -4.23 5.67
N ALA A 91 -31.71 -5.53 5.40
CA ALA A 91 -32.50 -6.46 6.17
C ALA A 91 -31.58 -7.42 6.95
N SER A 92 -31.76 -7.49 8.27
CA SER A 92 -30.94 -8.34 9.15
C SER A 92 -31.47 -9.77 9.24
N SER A 93 -30.63 -10.69 9.73
CA SER A 93 -31.03 -12.07 10.04
C SER A 93 -32.07 -12.17 11.16
N TRP A 94 -32.21 -11.12 11.98
CA TRP A 94 -33.22 -11.03 13.02
C TRP A 94 -34.57 -10.52 12.50
N GLY A 95 -34.63 -10.05 11.24
CA GLY A 95 -35.85 -9.55 10.60
C GLY A 95 -36.04 -8.04 10.73
N GLU A 96 -34.99 -7.30 11.11
CA GLU A 96 -35.03 -5.84 11.17
C GLU A 96 -34.80 -5.23 9.78
N VAL A 97 -35.45 -4.10 9.52
CA VAL A 97 -35.13 -3.24 8.37
C VAL A 97 -34.41 -2.01 8.88
N LEU A 98 -33.17 -1.83 8.44
CA LEU A 98 -32.27 -0.77 8.87
C LEU A 98 -32.06 0.21 7.72
N THR A 99 -32.02 1.49 8.05
CA THR A 99 -31.74 2.56 7.09
C THR A 99 -30.56 3.39 7.57
N PHE A 100 -29.58 3.56 6.71
CA PHE A 100 -28.38 4.32 6.99
C PHE A 100 -28.21 5.44 5.96
N ARG A 101 -27.63 6.55 6.39
CA ARG A 101 -27.27 7.66 5.53
C ARG A 101 -25.86 8.11 5.84
N TYR A 102 -25.05 8.21 4.80
CA TYR A 102 -23.66 8.66 4.87
C TYR A 102 -23.47 9.87 3.97
N SER A 103 -22.81 10.88 4.51
CA SER A 103 -22.50 12.13 3.81
C SER A 103 -21.24 12.75 4.41
N GLY A 104 -20.47 13.47 3.59
CA GLY A 104 -19.21 14.07 3.99
C GLY A 104 -18.03 13.44 3.25
N HIS A 105 -16.83 13.87 3.64
CA HIS A 105 -15.58 13.55 2.91
C HIS A 105 -15.27 12.05 2.86
N ALA A 106 -15.44 11.33 3.98
CA ALA A 106 -15.15 9.89 4.09
C ALA A 106 -16.39 8.99 3.92
N ALA A 107 -17.53 9.54 3.45
CA ALA A 107 -18.83 8.87 3.52
C ALA A 107 -18.88 7.50 2.82
N LEU A 108 -18.17 7.33 1.70
CA LEU A 108 -18.08 6.04 1.03
C LEU A 108 -17.40 5.00 1.92
N LEU A 109 -16.28 5.37 2.55
CA LEU A 109 -15.50 4.46 3.37
C LEU A 109 -16.21 4.14 4.67
N ASP A 110 -16.87 5.13 5.28
CA ASP A 110 -17.71 4.90 6.46
C ASP A 110 -18.84 3.91 6.12
N CYS A 111 -19.51 4.09 4.98
CA CYS A 111 -20.52 3.16 4.48
C CYS A 111 -19.96 1.75 4.27
N LEU A 112 -18.78 1.61 3.66
CA LEU A 112 -18.14 0.31 3.43
C LEU A 112 -17.75 -0.36 4.75
N CYS A 113 -17.07 0.37 5.64
CA CYS A 113 -16.65 -0.13 6.95
C CYS A 113 -17.84 -0.60 7.78
N ASP A 114 -18.92 0.19 7.84
CA ASP A 114 -20.13 -0.18 8.57
C ASP A 114 -20.82 -1.39 7.94
N TYR A 115 -20.88 -1.47 6.60
CA TYR A 115 -21.42 -2.65 5.91
C TYR A 115 -20.64 -3.93 6.25
N PHE A 116 -19.31 -3.90 6.13
CA PHE A 116 -18.45 -5.05 6.42
C PHE A 116 -18.41 -5.41 7.91
N ALA A 117 -18.67 -4.45 8.82
CA ALA A 117 -18.72 -4.71 10.26
C ALA A 117 -19.83 -5.70 10.68
N TRP A 118 -20.89 -5.86 9.87
CA TRP A 118 -21.97 -6.82 10.13
C TRP A 118 -21.55 -8.28 9.98
N LEU A 119 -20.38 -8.55 9.40
CA LEU A 119 -19.86 -9.89 9.27
C LEU A 119 -18.36 -9.87 9.53
N PRO A 120 -17.90 -10.32 10.72
CA PRO A 120 -16.48 -10.39 11.03
C PRO A 120 -15.73 -11.13 9.92
N VAL A 121 -14.59 -10.57 9.50
CA VAL A 121 -13.79 -11.12 8.39
C VAL A 121 -13.37 -12.58 8.65
N THR A 122 -13.24 -12.95 9.91
CA THR A 122 -12.89 -14.30 10.35
C THR A 122 -13.94 -15.36 10.12
N SER A 123 -15.20 -14.97 9.94
CA SER A 123 -16.30 -15.87 9.58
C SER A 123 -16.00 -16.65 8.29
N GLY A 124 -15.14 -16.12 7.41
CA GLY A 124 -14.78 -16.72 6.13
C GLY A 124 -15.93 -16.80 5.13
N LYS A 125 -17.05 -16.14 5.43
CA LYS A 125 -18.20 -15.99 4.53
C LYS A 125 -18.15 -14.59 3.93
N VAL A 126 -18.30 -14.49 2.61
CA VAL A 126 -18.42 -13.18 1.96
C VAL A 126 -19.79 -12.59 2.35
N PRO A 127 -19.87 -11.30 2.70
CA PRO A 127 -21.13 -10.60 2.87
C PRO A 127 -21.99 -10.69 1.59
N PRO A 128 -23.31 -10.53 1.67
CA PRO A 128 -24.15 -10.53 0.48
C PRO A 128 -23.70 -9.43 -0.53
N PRO A 129 -24.01 -9.58 -1.82
CA PRO A 129 -23.80 -8.49 -2.76
C PRO A 129 -24.70 -7.30 -2.41
N VAL A 130 -24.25 -6.08 -2.72
CA VAL A 130 -24.99 -4.85 -2.51
C VAL A 130 -25.31 -4.20 -3.86
N PRO A 131 -26.49 -4.47 -4.44
CA PRO A 131 -26.93 -3.76 -5.64
C PRO A 131 -26.91 -2.25 -5.39
N CYS A 132 -26.28 -1.53 -6.31
CA CYS A 132 -26.11 -0.09 -6.24
C CYS A 132 -26.98 0.61 -7.26
N PHE A 133 -27.56 1.75 -6.89
CA PHE A 133 -28.41 2.55 -7.76
C PHE A 133 -28.09 4.03 -7.65
N SER A 134 -28.03 4.73 -8.78
CA SER A 134 -27.91 6.18 -8.81
C SER A 134 -28.71 6.71 -9.98
N PHE A 135 -29.60 7.66 -9.68
CA PHE A 135 -30.53 8.21 -10.67
C PHE A 135 -30.30 9.70 -10.90
N SER A 136 -29.60 10.41 -10.01
CA SER A 136 -29.56 11.88 -10.03
C SER A 136 -28.92 12.55 -11.25
N SER A 137 -28.25 11.78 -12.12
CA SER A 137 -27.65 12.31 -13.35
C SER A 137 -27.60 11.26 -14.46
N SER A 138 -27.27 11.70 -15.67
CA SER A 138 -26.99 10.83 -16.82
C SER A 138 -25.81 9.86 -16.59
N ARG A 139 -24.98 10.12 -15.57
CA ARG A 139 -23.84 9.27 -15.18
C ARG A 139 -24.19 8.28 -14.07
N GLY A 140 -25.41 8.31 -13.55
CA GLY A 140 -25.85 7.50 -12.42
C GLY A 140 -25.55 6.01 -12.59
N ALA A 141 -25.86 5.43 -13.75
CA ALA A 141 -25.58 4.02 -14.03
C ALA A 141 -24.07 3.65 -13.94
N ILE A 142 -23.18 4.56 -14.36
CA ILE A 142 -21.72 4.32 -14.30
C ILE A 142 -21.25 4.41 -12.84
N ILE A 143 -21.75 5.38 -12.08
CA ILE A 143 -21.47 5.55 -10.64
C ILE A 143 -21.91 4.28 -9.88
N ALA A 144 -23.15 3.84 -10.08
CA ALA A 144 -23.71 2.65 -9.45
C ALA A 144 -22.87 1.39 -9.72
N ARG A 145 -22.59 1.11 -11.00
CA ARG A 145 -21.80 -0.06 -11.40
C ARG A 145 -20.39 -0.04 -10.82
N ARG A 146 -19.76 1.14 -10.75
CA ARG A 146 -18.41 1.30 -10.18
C ARG A 146 -18.39 0.93 -8.70
N LEU A 147 -19.38 1.38 -7.93
CA LEU A 147 -19.46 1.12 -6.50
C LEU A 147 -19.82 -0.34 -6.21
N GLU A 148 -20.71 -0.94 -7.00
CA GLU A 148 -21.01 -2.37 -6.90
C GLU A 148 -19.77 -3.22 -7.17
N ALA A 149 -18.99 -2.90 -8.21
CA ALA A 149 -17.73 -3.57 -8.51
C ALA A 149 -16.71 -3.41 -7.36
N LEU A 150 -16.58 -2.20 -6.80
CA LEU A 150 -15.69 -1.92 -5.67
C LEU A 150 -16.07 -2.73 -4.42
N ILE A 151 -17.35 -2.74 -4.05
CA ILE A 151 -17.85 -3.49 -2.87
C ILE A 151 -17.56 -4.99 -3.04
N ASN A 152 -17.83 -5.53 -4.22
CA ASN A 152 -17.59 -6.94 -4.52
C ASN A 152 -16.08 -7.27 -4.48
N GLU A 153 -15.24 -6.43 -5.09
CA GLU A 153 -13.79 -6.61 -5.12
C GLU A 153 -13.18 -6.59 -3.69
N ILE A 154 -13.62 -5.64 -2.85
CA ILE A 154 -13.20 -5.56 -1.45
C ILE A 154 -13.69 -6.79 -0.68
N GLY A 155 -14.95 -7.18 -0.84
CA GLY A 155 -15.53 -8.36 -0.19
C GLY A 155 -14.78 -9.64 -0.54
N GLU A 156 -14.50 -9.88 -1.82
CA GLU A 156 -13.73 -11.03 -2.26
C GLU A 156 -12.30 -11.01 -1.72
N PHE A 157 -11.62 -9.86 -1.80
CA PHE A 157 -10.24 -9.73 -1.33
C PHE A 157 -10.14 -9.97 0.18
N LEU A 158 -11.01 -9.34 0.97
CA LEU A 158 -10.97 -9.40 2.42
C LEU A 158 -11.48 -10.72 2.99
N TYR A 159 -12.41 -11.45 2.35
CA TYR A 159 -13.06 -12.62 3.00
C TYR A 159 -12.60 -13.98 2.47
N CYS A 160 -12.13 -14.07 1.21
CA CYS A 160 -11.89 -15.35 0.53
C CYS A 160 -10.48 -15.95 0.75
N ASN A 161 -9.64 -15.36 1.60
CA ASN A 161 -8.23 -15.75 1.72
C ASN A 161 -7.81 -16.08 3.15
N PHE A 162 -6.75 -16.88 3.31
CA PHE A 162 -6.25 -17.27 4.63
C PHE A 162 -5.62 -16.09 5.41
N TRP A 163 -5.03 -15.12 4.71
CA TRP A 163 -4.40 -13.93 5.26
C TRP A 163 -5.39 -12.78 5.55
N ARG A 164 -6.68 -13.03 5.37
CA ARG A 164 -7.78 -12.04 5.45
C ARG A 164 -7.73 -11.05 6.61
N LYS A 165 -7.30 -11.49 7.80
CA LYS A 165 -7.22 -10.63 8.99
C LYS A 165 -6.22 -9.49 8.85
N HIS A 166 -5.24 -9.65 7.97
CA HIS A 166 -4.14 -8.70 7.79
C HIS A 166 -4.17 -8.03 6.43
N ALA A 167 -5.12 -8.36 5.56
CA ALA A 167 -5.22 -7.80 4.22
C ALA A 167 -5.29 -6.27 4.25
N ARG A 168 -4.61 -5.63 3.29
CA ARG A 168 -4.67 -4.17 3.10
C ARG A 168 -5.21 -3.87 1.70
N TYR A 169 -6.28 -3.09 1.61
CA TYR A 169 -6.85 -2.69 0.32
C TYR A 169 -6.71 -1.19 0.14
N ALA A 170 -6.00 -0.76 -0.89
CA ALA A 170 -5.69 0.64 -1.15
C ALA A 170 -6.47 1.17 -2.36
N LEU A 171 -7.05 2.36 -2.22
CA LEU A 171 -7.84 3.01 -3.26
C LEU A 171 -7.64 4.51 -3.23
N ARG A 172 -8.16 5.22 -4.24
CA ARG A 172 -8.21 6.67 -4.25
C ARG A 172 -9.63 7.16 -4.48
N ILE A 173 -10.03 8.12 -3.66
CA ILE A 173 -11.27 8.87 -3.81
C ILE A 173 -10.90 10.35 -3.93
N GLY A 174 -11.27 10.94 -5.07
CA GLY A 174 -10.79 12.22 -5.52
C GLY A 174 -9.27 12.26 -5.65
N GLN A 175 -8.63 13.14 -4.89
CA GLN A 175 -7.16 13.26 -4.83
C GLN A 175 -6.54 12.49 -3.65
N THR A 176 -7.38 11.94 -2.77
CA THR A 176 -6.96 11.39 -1.48
C THR A 176 -6.87 9.87 -1.55
N TYR A 177 -5.76 9.34 -1.05
CA TYR A 177 -5.53 7.91 -0.95
C TYR A 177 -6.11 7.38 0.35
N TYR A 178 -6.64 6.15 0.30
CA TYR A 178 -7.14 5.46 1.48
C TYR A 178 -6.63 4.04 1.51
N VAL A 179 -6.43 3.51 2.72
CA VAL A 179 -6.13 2.09 2.94
C VAL A 179 -7.13 1.51 3.93
N LEU A 180 -7.82 0.45 3.51
CA LEU A 180 -8.62 -0.40 4.36
C LEU A 180 -7.75 -1.49 4.98
N GLN A 181 -7.82 -1.63 6.30
CA GLN A 181 -7.16 -2.70 7.04
C GLN A 181 -8.05 -3.14 8.21
N CYS A 182 -8.08 -4.43 8.49
CA CYS A 182 -8.91 -4.95 9.56
C CYS A 182 -8.32 -4.65 10.94
N GLU A 183 -9.14 -4.07 11.82
CA GLU A 183 -8.87 -3.95 13.25
C GLU A 183 -9.96 -4.74 13.99
N HIS A 184 -9.57 -5.70 14.83
CA HIS A 184 -10.51 -6.57 15.55
C HIS A 184 -11.55 -7.25 14.62
N ASP A 185 -11.07 -7.83 13.51
CA ASP A 185 -11.87 -8.50 12.47
C ASP A 185 -12.86 -7.60 11.69
N VAL A 186 -12.76 -6.27 11.83
CA VAL A 186 -13.60 -5.28 11.12
C VAL A 186 -12.73 -4.34 10.28
N PRO A 187 -13.04 -4.11 8.99
CA PRO A 187 -12.30 -3.15 8.17
C PRO A 187 -12.40 -1.72 8.72
N ARG A 188 -11.26 -1.05 8.86
CA ARG A 188 -11.12 0.38 9.15
C ARG A 188 -10.36 1.06 8.04
N HIS A 189 -10.60 2.35 7.84
CA HIS A 189 -9.92 3.14 6.82
C HIS A 189 -8.91 4.10 7.43
N HIS A 190 -7.83 4.34 6.67
CA HIS A 190 -6.85 5.37 6.96
C HIS A 190 -6.73 6.31 5.77
N GLU A 191 -6.82 7.60 6.03
CA GLU A 191 -6.67 8.66 5.04
C GLU A 191 -5.21 9.06 4.84
N LEU A 192 -4.81 9.23 3.58
CA LEU A 192 -3.43 9.52 3.17
C LEU A 192 -3.42 10.62 2.10
N GLU A 193 -2.79 11.75 2.44
CA GLU A 193 -2.86 12.99 1.64
C GLU A 193 -2.01 12.97 0.36
N SER A 194 -1.12 12.00 0.19
CA SER A 194 -0.21 11.98 -0.96
C SER A 194 0.28 10.58 -1.30
N HIS A 195 0.82 10.43 -2.52
CA HIS A 195 1.49 9.21 -2.94
C HIS A 195 2.68 8.84 -2.03
N ALA A 196 3.41 9.82 -1.51
CA ALA A 196 4.48 9.57 -0.55
C ALA A 196 3.94 9.04 0.80
N ALA A 197 2.81 9.59 1.27
CA ALA A 197 2.13 9.08 2.46
C ALA A 197 1.61 7.64 2.24
N LEU A 198 1.09 7.33 1.05
CA LEU A 198 0.74 5.97 0.65
C LEU A 198 1.93 5.03 0.77
N LEU A 199 3.04 5.31 0.08
CA LEU A 199 4.23 4.45 0.11
C LEU A 199 4.76 4.25 1.54
N ASN A 200 4.77 5.31 2.35
CA ASN A 200 5.17 5.21 3.76
C ASN A 200 4.22 4.34 4.58
N TYR A 201 2.90 4.43 4.35
CA TYR A 201 1.91 3.59 5.03
C TYR A 201 2.05 2.11 4.63
N LEU A 202 2.17 1.83 3.33
CA LEU A 202 2.35 0.46 2.81
C LEU A 202 3.67 -0.17 3.28
N GLY A 203 4.67 0.66 3.60
CA GLY A 203 5.96 0.24 4.16
C GLY A 203 6.01 0.03 5.66
N ARG A 204 4.90 0.19 6.37
CA ARG A 204 4.84 -0.13 7.81
C ARG A 204 5.05 -1.63 8.02
N PRO A 205 5.83 -2.04 9.04
CA PRO A 205 5.94 -3.45 9.44
C PRO A 205 4.58 -4.08 9.73
N GLN A 206 4.51 -5.42 9.70
CA GLN A 206 3.27 -6.15 9.94
C GLN A 206 3.50 -7.35 10.87
N VAL A 207 2.53 -7.63 11.75
CA VAL A 207 2.54 -8.80 12.65
C VAL A 207 2.58 -10.16 11.93
N ALA A 208 2.02 -10.21 10.72
CA ALA A 208 1.88 -11.41 9.91
C ALA A 208 1.79 -11.03 8.44
N PHE A 209 1.82 -12.02 7.55
CA PHE A 209 1.71 -11.77 6.11
C PHE A 209 0.43 -11.01 5.78
N SER A 210 0.63 -9.81 5.22
CA SER A 210 -0.36 -8.79 4.95
C SER A 210 -0.22 -8.33 3.50
N PRO A 211 -0.83 -9.05 2.55
CA PRO A 211 -0.78 -8.65 1.16
C PRO A 211 -1.57 -7.36 0.96
N ILE A 212 -1.15 -6.60 -0.05
CA ILE A 212 -1.78 -5.33 -0.43
C ILE A 212 -2.41 -5.50 -1.80
N ARG A 213 -3.66 -5.05 -1.97
CA ARG A 213 -4.30 -4.90 -3.27
C ARG A 213 -4.65 -3.44 -3.51
N MET A 214 -4.38 -2.97 -4.71
CA MET A 214 -4.86 -1.68 -5.19
C MET A 214 -6.19 -1.86 -5.90
N ASP A 215 -7.05 -0.85 -5.83
CA ASP A 215 -8.27 -0.78 -6.62
C ASP A 215 -7.98 -0.91 -8.12
N SER A 216 -8.62 -1.89 -8.76
CA SER A 216 -8.39 -2.25 -10.17
C SER A 216 -8.70 -1.14 -11.16
N GLN A 217 -9.57 -0.19 -10.78
CA GLN A 217 -9.96 0.95 -11.63
C GLN A 217 -9.16 2.22 -11.30
N MET A 218 -8.17 2.12 -10.41
CA MET A 218 -7.30 3.23 -10.09
C MET A 218 -6.36 3.55 -11.25
N LEU A 219 -6.69 4.60 -12.00
CA LEU A 219 -5.96 5.05 -13.19
C LEU A 219 -4.67 5.83 -12.85
N ASP A 220 -3.81 5.24 -12.04
CA ASP A 220 -2.45 5.75 -11.81
C ASP A 220 -1.50 5.16 -12.84
N ASP A 221 -0.79 6.03 -13.57
CA ASP A 221 0.37 5.64 -14.37
C ASP A 221 1.53 5.27 -13.42
N SER A 222 1.43 4.07 -12.84
CA SER A 222 2.34 3.58 -11.82
C SER A 222 2.46 2.06 -11.88
N PRO A 223 3.67 1.50 -11.75
CA PRO A 223 3.86 0.05 -11.67
C PRO A 223 3.41 -0.52 -10.31
N LEU A 224 2.99 0.31 -9.35
CA LEU A 224 2.75 -0.09 -7.97
C LEU A 224 1.71 -1.21 -7.85
N GLY A 225 0.58 -1.14 -8.56
CA GLY A 225 -0.45 -2.19 -8.53
C GLY A 225 0.12 -3.55 -8.95
N LEU A 226 0.82 -3.57 -10.09
CA LEU A 226 1.45 -4.77 -10.64
C LEU A 226 2.54 -5.35 -9.72
N ILE A 227 3.31 -4.48 -9.05
CA ILE A 227 4.30 -4.89 -8.04
C ILE A 227 3.61 -5.60 -6.87
N LEU A 228 2.56 -4.98 -6.31
CA LEU A 228 1.86 -5.48 -5.12
C LEU A 228 1.20 -6.84 -5.36
N GLU A 229 0.69 -7.08 -6.57
CA GLU A 229 0.14 -8.38 -6.99
C GLU A 229 1.15 -9.53 -6.96
N GLN A 230 2.45 -9.23 -7.05
CA GLN A 230 3.48 -10.27 -6.97
C GLN A 230 3.71 -10.76 -5.54
N ASN A 231 3.26 -10.06 -4.50
CA ASN A 231 3.70 -10.32 -3.13
C ASN A 231 3.46 -11.78 -2.69
N ARG A 232 4.50 -12.43 -2.19
CA ARG A 232 4.45 -13.80 -1.66
C ARG A 232 4.86 -13.80 -0.20
N LYS A 233 4.13 -14.60 0.57
CA LYS A 233 4.47 -14.88 1.95
C LYS A 233 5.86 -15.50 2.03
N ASP A 234 6.64 -15.07 3.02
CA ASP A 234 7.96 -15.60 3.38
C ASP A 234 9.08 -15.28 2.36
N VAL A 235 8.76 -14.67 1.20
CA VAL A 235 9.70 -14.37 0.11
C VAL A 235 9.99 -12.86 -0.02
N LEU A 236 11.26 -12.49 -0.15
CA LEU A 236 11.69 -11.14 -0.53
C LEU A 236 11.75 -10.95 -2.04
N GLN A 237 11.15 -9.87 -2.53
CA GLN A 237 10.93 -9.64 -3.95
C GLN A 237 11.32 -8.20 -4.30
N MET A 238 12.37 -8.05 -5.10
CA MET A 238 12.91 -6.76 -5.51
C MET A 238 12.50 -6.45 -6.94
N PHE A 239 12.01 -5.23 -7.16
CA PHE A 239 11.61 -4.69 -8.45
C PHE A 239 12.40 -3.40 -8.71
N TYR A 240 12.85 -3.18 -9.94
CA TYR A 240 13.48 -1.91 -10.28
C TYR A 240 13.12 -1.40 -11.67
N GLN A 241 13.04 -0.08 -11.80
CA GLN A 241 12.91 0.63 -13.08
C GLN A 241 14.01 1.68 -13.19
N VAL A 242 14.65 1.80 -14.34
CA VAL A 242 15.63 2.86 -14.60
C VAL A 242 14.93 4.00 -15.35
N ARG A 243 14.87 5.19 -14.75
CA ARG A 243 14.34 6.42 -15.37
C ARG A 243 15.27 7.60 -15.08
N GLY A 244 15.77 8.26 -16.14
CA GLY A 244 16.57 9.47 -16.04
C GLY A 244 17.86 9.33 -15.21
N GLY A 245 18.65 8.27 -15.47
CA GLY A 245 19.91 8.01 -14.76
C GLY A 245 19.77 7.62 -13.28
N ARG A 246 18.54 7.35 -12.83
CA ARG A 246 18.22 6.86 -11.49
C ARG A 246 17.42 5.58 -11.58
N ALA A 247 17.62 4.69 -10.61
CA ALA A 247 16.80 3.51 -10.43
C ALA A 247 15.76 3.79 -9.35
N GLN A 248 14.49 3.54 -9.67
CA GLN A 248 13.42 3.37 -8.69
C GLN A 248 13.45 1.91 -8.25
N VAL A 249 13.58 1.68 -6.95
CA VAL A 249 13.66 0.35 -6.36
C VAL A 249 12.47 0.17 -5.42
N TYR A 250 11.78 -0.94 -5.59
CA TYR A 250 10.72 -1.40 -4.70
C TYR A 250 11.13 -2.77 -4.17
N ILE A 251 10.93 -3.02 -2.89
CA ILE A 251 11.12 -4.35 -2.31
C ILE A 251 9.87 -4.67 -1.51
N LEU A 252 9.21 -5.78 -1.87
CA LEU A 252 8.19 -6.39 -1.03
C LEU A 252 8.88 -7.42 -0.16
N ASP A 253 8.63 -7.35 1.13
CA ASP A 253 9.24 -8.25 2.08
C ASP A 253 8.35 -9.43 2.45
N GLU A 254 8.89 -10.28 3.32
CA GLU A 254 8.33 -11.57 3.70
C GLU A 254 6.95 -11.48 4.37
N ARG A 255 6.59 -10.32 4.94
CA ARG A 255 5.25 -10.09 5.53
C ARG A 255 4.40 -9.10 4.74
N GLY A 256 4.89 -8.63 3.60
CA GLY A 256 4.17 -7.77 2.66
C GLY A 256 4.33 -6.27 2.91
N SER A 257 5.32 -5.85 3.68
CA SER A 257 5.66 -4.43 3.80
C SER A 257 6.44 -3.96 2.56
N LEU A 258 6.09 -2.77 2.08
CA LEU A 258 6.71 -2.17 0.90
C LEU A 258 7.88 -1.25 1.29
N PHE A 259 9.09 -1.58 0.82
CA PHE A 259 10.20 -0.65 0.81
C PHE A 259 10.29 0.05 -0.55
N HIS A 260 10.58 1.37 -0.53
CA HIS A 260 10.81 2.16 -1.74
C HIS A 260 12.02 3.08 -1.58
N GLN A 261 12.87 3.15 -2.62
CA GLN A 261 13.99 4.09 -2.68
C GLN A 261 14.30 4.47 -4.13
N ARG A 262 14.76 5.71 -4.31
CA ARG A 262 15.37 6.17 -5.56
C ARG A 262 16.87 6.29 -5.38
N VAL A 263 17.64 5.57 -6.19
CA VAL A 263 19.11 5.56 -6.13
C VAL A 263 19.72 6.00 -7.46
N ALA A 264 20.94 6.54 -7.44
CA ALA A 264 21.66 6.80 -8.68
C ALA A 264 22.00 5.48 -9.37
N PHE A 265 21.77 5.41 -10.68
CA PHE A 265 21.99 4.21 -11.45
C PHE A 265 23.32 4.32 -12.20
N HIS A 266 24.30 3.51 -11.82
CA HIS A 266 25.56 3.41 -12.56
C HIS A 266 25.46 2.31 -13.62
N ASP A 267 25.18 1.09 -13.18
CA ASP A 267 24.98 -0.07 -14.03
C ASP A 267 24.14 -1.13 -13.27
N ARG A 268 23.54 -2.04 -14.02
CA ARG A 268 22.67 -3.11 -13.49
C ARG A 268 23.42 -4.04 -12.53
N HIS A 269 24.66 -4.37 -12.83
CA HIS A 269 25.46 -5.30 -12.02
C HIS A 269 25.75 -4.70 -10.64
N THR A 270 26.14 -3.42 -10.57
CA THR A 270 26.35 -2.71 -9.30
C THR A 270 25.06 -2.58 -8.49
N LEU A 271 23.94 -2.20 -9.13
CA LEU A 271 22.64 -2.06 -8.45
C LEU A 271 22.20 -3.37 -7.80
N LEU A 272 22.19 -4.46 -8.57
CA LEU A 272 21.71 -5.76 -8.09
C LEU A 272 22.70 -6.38 -7.11
N GLY A 273 24.01 -6.30 -7.39
CA GLY A 273 25.04 -6.89 -6.53
C GLY A 273 25.04 -6.30 -5.12
N GLN A 274 24.88 -4.99 -4.97
CA GLN A 274 24.89 -4.37 -3.63
C GLN A 274 23.64 -4.73 -2.82
N PHE A 275 22.46 -4.82 -3.46
CA PHE A 275 21.25 -5.28 -2.78
C PHE A 275 21.32 -6.76 -2.45
N GLN A 276 21.76 -7.61 -3.38
CA GLN A 276 21.94 -9.04 -3.14
C GLN A 276 22.84 -9.29 -1.93
N LYS A 277 24.04 -8.69 -1.92
CA LYS A 277 24.97 -8.82 -0.80
C LYS A 277 24.38 -8.37 0.53
N PHE A 278 23.67 -7.24 0.52
CA PHE A 278 23.00 -6.73 1.71
C PHE A 278 21.91 -7.68 2.22
N LEU A 279 21.04 -8.15 1.33
CA LEU A 279 19.94 -9.05 1.67
C LEU A 279 20.45 -10.42 2.14
N ASP A 280 21.54 -10.93 1.56
CA ASP A 280 22.19 -12.18 2.00
C ASP A 280 22.75 -12.04 3.42
N ASN A 281 23.49 -10.97 3.70
CA ASN A 281 24.01 -10.69 5.04
C ASN A 281 22.87 -10.51 6.07
N MET A 282 21.83 -9.77 5.70
CA MET A 282 20.63 -9.59 6.53
C MET A 282 19.95 -10.93 6.84
N ARG A 283 19.74 -11.80 5.84
CA ARG A 283 19.16 -13.13 6.02
C ARG A 283 19.99 -13.98 6.98
N HIS A 284 21.31 -13.99 6.85
CA HIS A 284 22.19 -14.67 7.80
C HIS A 284 22.03 -14.14 9.24
N ARG A 285 21.89 -12.83 9.42
CA ARG A 285 21.70 -12.21 10.74
C ARG A 285 20.37 -12.53 11.37
N LEU A 286 19.28 -12.37 10.62
CA LEU A 286 17.92 -12.70 11.08
C LEU A 286 17.84 -14.14 11.60
N ARG A 287 18.50 -15.07 10.89
CA ARG A 287 18.61 -16.46 11.31
C ARG A 287 19.45 -16.65 12.58
N ASN A 288 20.63 -16.03 12.66
CA ASN A 288 21.50 -16.14 13.84
C ASN A 288 20.85 -15.56 15.10
N MET A 289 19.93 -14.59 14.94
CA MET A 289 19.13 -14.03 16.03
C MET A 289 17.91 -14.89 16.41
N ASN A 290 17.67 -16.03 15.74
CA ASN A 290 16.50 -16.89 15.91
C ASN A 290 15.17 -16.12 15.82
N VAL A 291 15.07 -15.15 14.91
CA VAL A 291 13.83 -14.39 14.71
C VAL A 291 12.73 -15.34 14.21
N PRO A 292 11.54 -15.37 14.85
CA PRO A 292 10.42 -16.17 14.38
C PRO A 292 10.06 -15.82 12.94
N TYR A 293 9.82 -16.83 12.11
CA TYR A 293 9.49 -16.66 10.68
C TYR A 293 10.60 -15.97 9.86
N SER A 294 11.87 -16.15 10.25
CA SER A 294 13.00 -15.70 9.44
C SER A 294 13.05 -16.42 8.08
N LEU A 295 13.55 -15.72 7.06
CA LEU A 295 13.76 -16.21 5.70
C LEU A 295 14.54 -17.55 5.67
N GLN A 296 14.02 -18.56 4.97
CA GLN A 296 14.67 -19.86 4.80
C GLN A 296 15.82 -19.81 3.78
N GLU A 297 16.75 -20.77 3.82
CA GLU A 297 17.87 -20.84 2.84
C GLU A 297 17.39 -21.20 1.43
N ASP A 298 16.35 -22.02 1.32
CA ASP A 298 15.83 -22.52 0.04
C ASP A 298 14.95 -21.49 -0.70
N GLU A 299 14.61 -20.37 -0.07
CA GLU A 299 13.86 -19.29 -0.72
C GLU A 299 14.82 -18.26 -1.33
N ASP A 300 14.94 -18.32 -2.66
CA ASP A 300 15.67 -17.35 -3.44
C ASP A 300 14.95 -16.00 -3.43
N PHE A 301 15.72 -14.93 -3.23
CA PHE A 301 15.25 -13.57 -3.50
C PHE A 301 14.87 -13.46 -4.98
N LEU A 302 13.66 -12.96 -5.23
CA LEU A 302 13.17 -12.79 -6.59
C LEU A 302 13.48 -11.37 -7.05
N TYR A 303 14.01 -11.25 -8.27
CA TYR A 303 14.36 -9.96 -8.86
C TYR A 303 13.58 -9.76 -10.15
N TYR A 304 13.04 -8.56 -10.33
CA TYR A 304 12.29 -8.18 -11.51
C TYR A 304 12.74 -6.82 -12.02
N GLN A 305 12.85 -6.69 -13.33
CA GLN A 305 12.98 -5.43 -14.01
C GLN A 305 11.58 -4.98 -14.46
N ILE A 306 11.24 -3.74 -14.15
CA ILE A 306 10.02 -3.09 -14.63
C ILE A 306 10.33 -2.48 -16.00
N SER A 307 9.61 -2.91 -17.02
CA SER A 307 9.68 -2.41 -18.39
C SER A 307 8.30 -1.98 -18.88
N HIS A 308 8.23 -1.45 -20.10
CA HIS A 308 6.97 -1.22 -20.81
C HIS A 308 6.91 -2.17 -22.01
N ASP A 309 5.72 -2.68 -22.31
CA ASP A 309 5.48 -3.48 -23.51
C ASP A 309 5.21 -2.61 -24.76
N SER A 310 4.79 -3.24 -25.85
CA SER A 310 4.46 -2.55 -27.11
C SER A 310 3.20 -1.69 -27.04
N GLN A 311 2.38 -1.83 -25.99
CA GLN A 311 1.18 -1.05 -25.71
C GLN A 311 1.40 0.00 -24.60
N ASP A 312 2.66 0.25 -24.23
CA ASP A 312 3.08 1.15 -23.15
C ASP A 312 2.59 0.75 -21.75
N GLN A 313 2.19 -0.52 -21.55
CA GLN A 313 1.79 -1.04 -20.26
C GLN A 313 3.00 -1.54 -19.47
N TYR A 314 2.96 -1.38 -18.14
CA TYR A 314 4.01 -1.91 -17.26
C TYR A 314 4.06 -3.44 -17.32
N VAL A 315 5.27 -4.00 -17.43
CA VAL A 315 5.54 -5.44 -17.38
C VAL A 315 6.68 -5.73 -16.41
N LEU A 316 6.63 -6.88 -15.76
CA LEU A 316 7.67 -7.37 -14.86
C LEU A 316 8.47 -8.49 -15.51
N GLU A 317 9.72 -8.22 -15.85
CA GLU A 317 10.65 -9.20 -16.42
C GLU A 317 11.51 -9.83 -15.33
N PRO A 318 11.46 -11.17 -15.12
CA PRO A 318 12.28 -11.82 -14.11
C PRO A 318 13.77 -11.71 -14.46
N VAL A 319 14.59 -11.45 -13.43
CA VAL A 319 16.03 -11.25 -13.53
C VAL A 319 16.74 -12.35 -12.77
N LYS A 320 17.56 -13.14 -13.47
CA LYS A 320 18.52 -14.03 -12.81
C LYS A 320 19.77 -13.25 -12.46
N ILE A 321 20.11 -13.21 -11.18
CA ILE A 321 21.42 -12.72 -10.76
C ILE A 321 22.41 -13.87 -10.91
N THR A 322 23.27 -13.80 -11.92
CA THR A 322 24.49 -14.60 -11.92
C THR A 322 25.35 -14.13 -10.75
N THR A 323 25.69 -15.02 -9.82
CA THR A 323 26.64 -14.75 -8.75
C THR A 323 27.99 -14.43 -9.39
N TYR A 324 28.23 -13.16 -9.67
CA TYR A 324 29.45 -12.74 -10.33
C TYR A 324 30.55 -12.78 -9.28
N SER A 325 31.35 -13.85 -9.28
CA SER A 325 32.54 -14.03 -8.44
C SER A 325 33.67 -13.02 -8.72
N GLY A 326 33.36 -11.89 -9.35
CA GLY A 326 34.29 -10.81 -9.62
C GLY A 326 34.44 -9.90 -8.41
N THR A 327 35.59 -9.23 -8.31
CA THR A 327 35.78 -8.10 -7.39
C THR A 327 34.69 -7.05 -7.66
N HIS A 328 33.74 -6.89 -6.74
CA HIS A 328 32.74 -5.85 -6.87
C HIS A 328 33.44 -4.49 -7.05
N ARG A 329 32.97 -3.67 -7.99
CA ARG A 329 33.57 -2.35 -8.29
C ARG A 329 33.31 -1.31 -7.19
N TYR A 330 32.65 -1.69 -6.10
CA TYR A 330 32.35 -0.85 -4.95
C TYR A 330 32.98 -1.40 -3.67
N MET A 331 33.23 -0.50 -2.73
CA MET A 331 33.77 -0.84 -1.41
C MET A 331 32.67 -1.37 -0.50
N ASP A 332 32.99 -2.44 0.24
CA ASP A 332 32.13 -2.95 1.30
C ASP A 332 32.10 -1.98 2.48
N VAL A 333 30.89 -1.63 2.90
CA VAL A 333 30.63 -0.75 4.04
C VAL A 333 29.68 -1.46 4.99
N GLN A 334 30.15 -1.68 6.21
CA GLN A 334 29.37 -2.30 7.28
C GLN A 334 29.06 -1.26 8.35
N VAL A 335 27.84 -1.27 8.87
CA VAL A 335 27.43 -0.43 10.00
C VAL A 335 27.23 -1.31 11.22
N ILE A 336 27.90 -0.99 12.32
CA ILE A 336 27.80 -1.73 13.59
C ILE A 336 27.24 -0.79 14.66
N GLY A 337 26.16 -1.19 15.34
CA GLY A 337 25.53 -0.42 16.41
C GLY A 337 25.89 -0.97 17.78
N HIS A 338 26.28 -0.11 18.70
CA HIS A 338 26.63 -0.45 20.08
C HIS A 338 25.55 0.07 21.03
N LEU A 339 25.15 -0.79 21.99
CA LEU A 339 24.28 -0.43 23.09
C LEU A 339 25.14 0.07 24.25
N GLU A 340 25.73 1.27 24.14
CA GLU A 340 26.51 1.83 25.25
C GLU A 340 25.87 3.04 25.93
N ASP A 341 24.79 3.63 25.40
CA ASP A 341 24.07 4.73 26.07
C ASP A 341 22.55 4.62 25.93
N GLU A 342 21.84 4.70 27.07
CA GLU A 342 20.38 4.56 27.20
C GLU A 342 19.55 5.61 26.44
N GLN A 343 20.18 6.61 25.79
CA GLN A 343 19.43 7.64 25.04
C GLN A 343 19.94 7.90 23.62
N HIS A 344 21.15 7.47 23.25
CA HIS A 344 21.67 7.63 21.87
C HIS A 344 22.65 6.49 21.55
N GLY A 345 22.17 5.40 20.94
CA GLY A 345 23.04 4.32 20.50
C GLY A 345 24.20 4.83 19.64
N SER A 346 25.44 4.56 20.07
CA SER A 346 26.63 4.89 19.30
C SER A 346 26.81 3.84 18.20
N PHE A 347 27.21 4.25 17.00
CA PHE A 347 27.47 3.31 15.90
C PHE A 347 28.81 3.60 15.24
N SER A 348 29.42 2.55 14.71
CA SER A 348 30.65 2.58 13.94
C SER A 348 30.39 2.18 12.50
N ILE A 349 31.09 2.80 11.57
CA ILE A 349 31.08 2.43 10.15
C ILE A 349 32.43 1.84 9.81
N PHE A 350 32.44 0.61 9.30
CA PHE A 350 33.62 -0.08 8.81
C PHE A 350 33.70 0.01 7.29
N CYS A 351 34.85 0.44 6.77
CA CYS A 351 35.17 0.46 5.35
C CYS A 351 36.34 -0.50 5.08
N GLY A 352 36.02 -1.76 4.77
CA GLY A 352 37.00 -2.85 4.86
C GLY A 352 37.54 -2.96 6.30
N ASN A 353 38.85 -2.83 6.49
CA ASN A 353 39.49 -2.99 7.80
C ASN A 353 39.60 -1.70 8.63
N ARG A 354 39.03 -0.57 8.17
CA ARG A 354 39.11 0.71 8.88
C ARG A 354 37.78 1.04 9.54
N GLU A 355 37.81 1.25 10.85
CA GLU A 355 36.69 1.72 11.64
C GLU A 355 36.60 3.26 11.65
N PHE A 356 35.37 3.76 11.66
CA PHE A 356 35.03 5.15 11.96
C PHE A 356 33.90 5.15 12.99
N SER A 357 34.19 5.58 14.22
CA SER A 357 33.20 5.61 15.30
C SER A 357 32.53 6.97 15.44
N ALA A 358 31.22 6.98 15.73
CA ALA A 358 30.50 8.19 16.11
C ALA A 358 31.09 8.87 17.36
N LEU A 359 31.70 8.10 18.28
CA LEU A 359 32.36 8.64 19.48
C LEU A 359 33.61 9.46 19.13
N GLU A 360 34.37 9.05 18.11
CA GLU A 360 35.60 9.74 17.69
C GLU A 360 35.30 10.97 16.83
N TYR A 361 34.39 10.83 15.86
CA TYR A 361 34.19 11.84 14.82
C TYR A 361 32.92 12.70 14.99
N GLY A 362 31.99 12.31 15.87
CA GLY A 362 30.71 13.00 16.08
C GLY A 362 30.02 13.34 14.76
N ASN A 363 29.65 14.62 14.60
CA ASN A 363 28.97 15.14 13.41
C ASN A 363 29.81 15.05 12.11
N LYS A 364 31.13 14.81 12.20
CA LYS A 364 32.02 14.69 11.02
C LYS A 364 32.15 13.26 10.51
N LEU A 365 31.50 12.28 11.14
CA LEU A 365 31.60 10.86 10.82
C LEU A 365 31.37 10.58 9.33
N PHE A 366 30.20 10.97 8.80
CA PHE A 366 29.83 10.69 7.41
C PHE A 366 30.78 11.34 6.40
N GLY A 367 31.25 12.56 6.68
CA GLY A 367 32.25 13.25 5.85
C GLY A 367 33.58 12.50 5.81
N LYS A 368 34.07 12.02 6.95
CA LYS A 368 35.33 11.27 7.05
C LYS A 368 35.27 9.91 6.36
N VAL A 369 34.14 9.23 6.47
CA VAL A 369 33.87 7.99 5.72
C VAL A 369 33.86 8.27 4.21
N ALA A 370 33.14 9.30 3.76
CA ALA A 370 33.07 9.66 2.34
C ALA A 370 34.44 10.05 1.76
N GLU A 371 35.23 10.84 2.49
CA GLU A 371 36.62 11.17 2.13
C GLU A 371 37.48 9.91 1.99
N HIS A 372 37.39 8.97 2.95
CA HIS A 372 38.17 7.74 2.95
C HIS A 372 37.84 6.86 1.75
N ILE A 373 36.55 6.62 1.51
CA ILE A 373 36.09 5.82 0.37
C ILE A 373 36.55 6.46 -0.93
N THR A 374 36.41 7.79 -1.07
CA THR A 374 36.82 8.53 -2.28
C THR A 374 38.31 8.35 -2.57
N LYS A 375 39.18 8.44 -1.56
CA LYS A 375 40.63 8.23 -1.71
C LYS A 375 41.01 6.82 -2.16
N LYS A 376 40.22 5.81 -1.78
CA LYS A 376 40.47 4.40 -2.15
C LYS A 376 39.84 3.97 -3.47
N ARG A 377 39.02 4.81 -4.10
CA ARG A 377 38.45 4.50 -5.42
C ARG A 377 39.56 4.48 -6.46
N GLN A 378 39.65 3.38 -7.21
CA GLN A 378 40.50 3.33 -8.39
C GLN A 378 40.02 4.40 -9.40
N SER A 379 40.99 5.18 -9.89
CA SER A 379 40.90 6.38 -10.74
C SER A 379 39.54 6.62 -11.42
N GLY A 380 38.72 7.51 -10.85
CA GLY A 380 37.56 8.13 -11.54
C GLY A 380 36.19 7.51 -11.29
N SER A 381 36.09 6.42 -10.53
CA SER A 381 34.80 5.76 -10.25
C SER A 381 33.86 6.66 -9.43
N ASN A 382 32.66 6.96 -9.93
CA ASN A 382 31.70 7.88 -9.29
C ASN A 382 30.43 7.20 -8.76
N TYR A 383 30.55 5.96 -8.25
CA TYR A 383 29.41 5.26 -7.66
C TYR A 383 29.00 5.86 -6.29
N PRO A 384 27.71 5.84 -5.92
CA PRO A 384 27.23 6.11 -4.57
C PRO A 384 27.82 5.17 -3.53
N ILE A 385 27.95 5.59 -2.27
CA ILE A 385 28.30 4.69 -1.17
C ILE A 385 27.10 3.79 -0.88
N TYR A 386 27.34 2.48 -0.84
CA TYR A 386 26.34 1.46 -0.54
C TYR A 386 26.70 0.74 0.75
N ILE A 387 25.72 0.50 1.61
CA ILE A 387 25.87 -0.31 2.82
C ILE A 387 25.64 -1.76 2.45
N THR A 388 26.65 -2.59 2.66
CA THR A 388 26.61 -4.02 2.33
C THR A 388 26.24 -4.88 3.52
N ASP A 389 26.32 -4.35 4.75
CA ASP A 389 25.98 -5.09 5.96
C ASP A 389 25.59 -4.15 7.12
N ILE A 390 24.68 -4.61 7.98
CA ILE A 390 24.22 -3.92 9.19
C ILE A 390 24.22 -4.91 10.35
N ASP A 391 25.07 -4.65 11.34
CA ASP A 391 25.15 -5.38 12.60
C ASP A 391 24.68 -4.49 13.76
N VAL A 392 23.38 -4.45 13.99
CA VAL A 392 22.81 -3.61 15.07
C VAL A 392 21.92 -4.48 15.93
N ASN A 393 21.83 -4.13 17.22
CA ASN A 393 20.85 -4.76 18.08
C ASN A 393 19.43 -4.49 17.54
N PRO A 394 18.54 -5.51 17.48
CA PRO A 394 17.16 -5.34 17.04
C PRO A 394 16.42 -4.17 17.71
N THR A 395 16.70 -3.87 18.97
CA THR A 395 16.06 -2.75 19.69
C THR A 395 16.31 -1.39 19.02
N LEU A 396 17.46 -1.20 18.37
CA LEU A 396 17.80 0.01 17.62
C LEU A 396 17.05 0.14 16.29
N LEU A 397 16.47 -0.96 15.80
CA LEU A 397 15.73 -1.01 14.54
C LEU A 397 14.22 -0.93 14.74
N ILE A 398 13.75 -1.43 15.87
CA ILE A 398 12.34 -1.70 16.12
C ILE A 398 11.60 -0.45 16.62
N ASN A 399 12.27 0.59 17.16
CA ASN A 399 11.63 1.84 17.66
C ASN A 399 10.33 1.57 18.44
N GLU A 400 10.35 0.66 19.41
CA GLU A 400 9.18 0.25 20.21
C GLU A 400 8.06 -0.47 19.45
N ASN A 401 8.30 -0.97 18.23
CA ASN A 401 7.32 -1.76 17.50
C ASN A 401 7.11 -3.16 18.15
N PRO A 402 5.90 -3.47 18.65
CA PRO A 402 5.62 -4.76 19.28
C PRO A 402 5.60 -5.94 18.30
N GLU A 403 5.58 -5.68 16.99
CA GLU A 403 5.36 -6.69 15.93
C GLU A 403 6.61 -7.53 15.57
N GLY A 404 7.74 -7.23 16.20
CA GLY A 404 9.00 -7.95 16.02
C GLY A 404 9.84 -7.45 14.84
N LEU A 405 10.99 -8.08 14.64
CA LEU A 405 11.95 -7.71 13.60
C LEU A 405 11.52 -8.26 12.23
N GLN A 406 11.70 -7.44 11.18
CA GLN A 406 11.30 -7.72 9.79
C GLN A 406 12.33 -7.08 8.84
N SER A 407 12.47 -7.61 7.61
CA SER A 407 13.46 -7.11 6.63
C SER A 407 13.31 -5.62 6.31
N VAL A 408 12.09 -5.08 6.28
CA VAL A 408 11.85 -3.64 6.03
C VAL A 408 12.57 -2.72 7.03
N HIS A 409 12.80 -3.16 8.27
CA HIS A 409 13.55 -2.38 9.26
C HIS A 409 15.01 -2.18 8.83
N PHE A 410 15.67 -3.25 8.38
CA PHE A 410 17.04 -3.19 7.88
C PHE A 410 17.14 -2.35 6.61
N LEU A 411 16.18 -2.51 5.69
CA LEU A 411 16.13 -1.74 4.44
C LEU A 411 15.96 -0.24 4.71
N ASN A 412 15.08 0.14 5.62
CA ASN A 412 14.88 1.54 6.01
C ASN A 412 16.12 2.11 6.71
N TYR A 413 16.77 1.34 7.58
CA TYR A 413 18.02 1.76 8.21
C TYR A 413 19.14 1.95 7.18
N LYS A 414 19.30 1.00 6.24
CA LYS A 414 20.21 1.12 5.09
C LYS A 414 19.95 2.40 4.30
N LYS A 415 18.70 2.63 3.88
CA LYS A 415 18.31 3.84 3.13
C LYS A 415 18.69 5.13 3.86
N ARG A 416 18.43 5.20 5.17
CA ARG A 416 18.74 6.38 5.99
C ARG A 416 20.24 6.67 6.02
N ILE A 417 21.06 5.68 6.36
CA ILE A 417 22.51 5.86 6.49
C ILE A 417 23.16 6.10 5.11
N GLU A 418 22.68 5.45 4.05
CA GLU A 418 23.14 5.72 2.69
C GLU A 418 22.82 7.14 2.23
N SER A 419 21.66 7.72 2.59
CA SER A 419 21.35 9.12 2.28
C SER A 419 22.41 10.05 2.89
N LEU A 420 22.69 9.88 4.19
CA LEU A 420 23.67 10.70 4.92
C LEU A 420 25.08 10.57 4.34
N LEU A 421 25.52 9.35 4.01
CA LEU A 421 26.83 9.11 3.39
C LEU A 421 26.92 9.75 2.00
N ASN A 422 25.86 9.64 1.19
CA ASN A 422 25.87 10.15 -0.18
C ASN A 422 25.67 11.67 -0.26
N GLU A 423 24.96 12.28 0.69
CA GLU A 423 24.92 13.73 0.87
C GLU A 423 26.30 14.27 1.25
N ALA A 424 26.98 13.64 2.22
CA ALA A 424 28.35 14.00 2.59
C ALA A 424 29.33 13.88 1.41
N LEU A 425 29.20 12.81 0.60
CA LEU A 425 29.98 12.60 -0.62
C LEU A 425 29.76 13.70 -1.67
N GLN A 426 28.55 14.24 -1.79
CA GLN A 426 28.26 15.33 -2.73
C GLN A 426 28.78 16.67 -2.25
N ASN A 427 28.70 16.95 -0.94
CA ASN A 427 29.21 18.19 -0.36
C ASN A 427 30.74 18.26 -0.44
N GLY A 428 31.44 17.16 -0.16
CA GLY A 428 32.91 17.10 -0.25
C GLY A 428 33.49 17.18 -1.67
N LYS A 429 32.65 17.31 -2.72
CA LYS A 429 33.08 17.61 -4.10
C LYS A 429 32.96 19.09 -4.48
N LYS A 430 32.25 19.88 -3.67
CA LYS A 430 32.04 21.31 -3.90
C LYS A 430 33.12 22.18 -3.24
N ASP A 431 33.83 21.61 -2.28
CA ASP A 431 35.06 22.15 -1.68
C ASP A 431 36.28 21.61 -2.44
#